data_AF-A0A9D5LQA4-F1
#
_entry.id   AF-A0A9D5LQA4-F1
#
_cell.length_a   1.000
_cell.length_b   1.000
_cell.length_c   1.000
_cell.angle_alpha   90.00
_cell.angle_beta   90.00
_cell.angle_gamma   90.00
#
_symmetry.space_group_name_H-M   'P 1'
#
loop_
_entity.id
_entity.type
_entity.pdbx_description
1 polymer ?
#
loop_
_entity_poly.entity_id
_entity_poly.type
_entity_poly.pdbx_seq_one_letter_code
_entity_poly.pdbx_strand_id
1 'polypeptide(L)'
;MRKILIGCLAMLFPAIMQAEVSASFSDMEETPVTDPTTTVRYGDLDYMPAQSFKNLPELEEVIFDGFVGHIDGYVFDNCPKLKRVVFNGPVFSTGGNVFATNCGQLTEVEVNNLAFGFFLNKYPDCPSFQGIRVNGGVIYSDDSLSVPPIDLTVLKKSPELINSLERLYDWQTAHMGDSDFKGTICKSYVGEMAAILDSLNLSDKAADLQACFEKNKGDFGKTKLEILKESAPYARYEGTEDLTFTYAPPTDSLLTRSREYFNLDSIAGNGDDVSRIKNLLYWVHDLVRHDGSSPWPECPMNLVDLYNVCREQDRGLNCRFMAIMLTEALLAEGIPARYLTCQSKAFDTDPDCHVITIAWAESLGKWVWVDPTFAAFVTDENGLMLHPGEVRDRLQKDLPLVLNEDANWNHQQTQTKQGYLENYMAKNLYIISANTIQQSQPEGRSSHPQGKIIALIPAGFDYPNAHYPISDPSLFFSSPTR
;
A
#
# COMPACT_ATOMS: atom_id res chain seq x y z
N MET A 1 -16.03 11.69 -39.53
CA MET A 1 -16.77 11.79 -38.25
C MET A 1 -16.45 10.57 -37.38
N ARG A 2 -15.41 10.66 -36.55
CA ARG A 2 -15.21 9.79 -35.39
C ARG A 2 -14.68 10.72 -34.30
N LYS A 3 -15.56 11.06 -33.36
CA LYS A 3 -15.22 11.77 -32.13
C LYS A 3 -14.41 10.79 -31.28
N ILE A 4 -13.12 11.07 -31.08
CA ILE A 4 -12.30 10.37 -30.09
C ILE A 4 -12.73 10.93 -28.74
N LEU A 5 -13.28 10.05 -27.90
CA LEU A 5 -13.73 10.35 -26.55
C LEU A 5 -12.49 10.56 -25.67
N ILE A 6 -12.01 11.80 -25.57
CA ILE A 6 -11.06 12.23 -24.54
C ILE A 6 -11.91 12.58 -23.33
N GLY A 7 -12.05 11.65 -22.38
CA GLY A 7 -12.96 11.87 -21.25
C GLY A 7 -12.96 10.85 -20.12
N CYS A 8 -12.02 9.89 -20.05
CA CYS A 8 -12.06 8.86 -19.00
C CYS A 8 -10.83 8.77 -18.06
N LEU A 9 -9.76 9.55 -18.23
CA LEU A 9 -8.62 9.47 -17.30
C LEU A 9 -8.79 10.33 -16.02
N ALA A 10 -9.68 11.32 -16.03
CA ALA A 10 -9.91 12.22 -14.90
C ALA A 10 -10.73 11.63 -13.74
N MET A 11 -11.15 10.36 -13.80
CA MET A 11 -12.03 9.73 -12.79
C MET A 11 -11.36 8.69 -11.87
N LEU A 12 -10.05 8.47 -11.96
CA LEU A 12 -9.34 7.51 -11.07
C LEU A 12 -8.54 8.17 -9.93
N PHE A 13 -8.56 9.49 -9.80
CA PHE A 13 -7.77 10.22 -8.80
C PHE A 13 -8.59 10.88 -7.66
N PRO A 14 -9.24 10.09 -6.77
CA PRO A 14 -9.46 10.62 -5.43
C PRO A 14 -9.12 9.70 -4.24
N ALA A 15 -8.68 8.44 -4.44
CA ALA A 15 -8.60 7.49 -3.31
C ALA A 15 -7.19 7.28 -2.69
N ILE A 16 -6.11 7.67 -3.36
CA ILE A 16 -4.74 7.36 -2.88
C ILE A 16 -4.15 8.50 -2.01
N MET A 17 -4.69 9.72 -2.12
CA MET A 17 -4.12 10.92 -1.47
C MET A 17 -4.32 11.03 0.06
N GLN A 18 -5.06 10.13 0.71
CA GLN A 18 -5.29 10.23 2.16
C GLN A 18 -4.35 9.39 3.04
N ALA A 19 -3.60 8.45 2.48
CA ALA A 19 -2.79 7.52 3.28
C ALA A 19 -1.28 7.81 3.28
N GLU A 20 -0.74 8.50 2.26
CA GLU A 20 0.72 8.73 2.14
C GLU A 20 1.22 9.99 2.87
N VAL A 21 0.33 10.78 3.48
CA VAL A 21 0.71 12.06 4.13
C VAL A 21 1.39 11.86 5.50
N SER A 22 1.47 10.63 6.04
CA SER A 22 2.01 10.41 7.40
C SER A 22 3.35 9.67 7.49
N ALA A 23 3.98 9.26 6.40
CA ALA A 23 5.16 8.37 6.50
C ALA A 23 6.24 8.61 5.45
N SER A 24 6.93 9.76 5.52
CA SER A 24 8.37 9.88 5.20
C SER A 24 8.88 11.30 5.50
N PHE A 25 8.84 11.69 6.77
CA PHE A 25 9.58 12.87 7.26
C PHE A 25 10.78 12.38 8.05
N SER A 26 11.78 11.88 7.35
CA SER A 26 13.13 11.73 7.88
C SER A 26 14.08 11.66 6.69
N ASP A 27 15.05 12.57 6.64
CA ASP A 27 16.18 12.62 5.70
C ASP A 27 16.05 13.55 4.49
N MET A 28 15.38 14.70 4.68
CA MET A 28 15.91 15.94 4.11
C MET A 28 16.61 16.70 5.23
N GLU A 29 17.87 17.11 5.01
CA GLU A 29 18.48 18.16 5.81
C GLU A 29 17.58 19.40 5.69
N GLU A 30 16.68 19.57 6.66
CA GLU A 30 15.98 20.82 6.90
C GLU A 30 17.05 21.87 7.19
N THR A 31 17.42 22.63 6.16
CA THR A 31 17.86 24.00 6.39
C THR A 31 16.58 24.83 6.40
N PRO A 32 16.00 25.15 7.57
CA PRO A 32 14.91 26.10 7.62
C PRO A 32 15.43 27.39 6.99
N VAL A 33 14.72 27.91 6.00
CA VAL A 33 15.01 29.21 5.40
C VAL A 33 14.78 30.27 6.49
N THR A 34 15.83 30.63 7.23
CA THR A 34 15.77 31.54 8.39
C THR A 34 16.18 32.98 8.06
N ASP A 35 16.06 33.42 6.80
CA ASP A 35 16.28 34.83 6.41
C ASP A 35 15.09 35.30 5.55
N PRO A 36 14.50 36.50 5.76
CA PRO A 36 13.28 36.92 5.08
C PRO A 36 13.64 37.39 3.67
N THR A 37 13.95 36.45 2.78
CA THR A 37 14.09 36.74 1.37
C THR A 37 12.70 36.97 0.79
N THR A 38 12.48 38.18 0.27
CA THR A 38 11.25 38.51 -0.47
C THR A 38 11.14 37.71 -1.77
N THR A 39 12.26 37.21 -2.30
CA THR A 39 12.31 36.42 -3.53
C THR A 39 13.14 35.16 -3.33
N VAL A 40 12.58 34.01 -3.70
CA VAL A 40 13.28 32.71 -3.70
C VAL A 40 13.49 32.25 -5.14
N ARG A 41 14.68 31.71 -5.44
CA ARG A 41 15.04 31.21 -6.77
C ARG A 41 15.53 29.77 -6.71
N TYR A 42 15.03 28.92 -7.61
CA TYR A 42 15.47 27.53 -7.78
C TYR A 42 16.15 27.35 -9.13
N GLY A 43 17.25 26.60 -9.13
CA GLY A 43 17.84 26.03 -10.35
C GLY A 43 17.08 24.77 -10.78
N ASP A 44 17.82 23.75 -11.22
CA ASP A 44 17.23 22.44 -11.50
C ASP A 44 16.74 21.78 -10.19
N LEU A 45 15.57 21.15 -10.25
CA LEU A 45 14.81 20.62 -9.12
C LEU A 45 14.09 19.34 -9.56
N ASP A 46 14.37 18.21 -8.92
CA ASP A 46 13.71 16.95 -9.26
C ASP A 46 12.29 16.85 -8.70
N TYR A 47 12.09 17.24 -7.44
CA TYR A 47 10.83 17.07 -6.73
C TYR A 47 10.64 18.15 -5.66
N MET A 48 9.42 18.66 -5.54
CA MET A 48 8.99 19.55 -4.46
C MET A 48 7.69 19.02 -3.85
N PRO A 49 7.69 18.69 -2.54
CA PRO A 49 6.50 18.21 -1.85
C PRO A 49 5.48 19.33 -1.62
N ALA A 50 4.25 18.91 -1.32
CA ALA A 50 3.20 19.81 -0.88
C ALA A 50 3.63 20.65 0.34
N GLN A 51 3.10 21.86 0.45
CA GLN A 51 3.36 22.79 1.56
C GLN A 51 4.82 23.23 1.74
N SER A 52 5.67 23.09 0.71
CA SER A 52 7.06 23.56 0.74
C SER A 52 7.20 25.04 1.12
N PHE A 53 6.17 25.87 0.87
CA PHE A 53 6.11 27.27 1.29
C PHE A 53 4.91 27.49 2.20
N LYS A 54 5.10 27.19 3.49
CA LYS A 54 4.07 27.37 4.50
C LYS A 54 4.43 28.48 5.48
N ASN A 55 3.46 29.37 5.75
CA ASN A 55 3.58 30.44 6.74
C ASN A 55 4.79 31.37 6.48
N LEU A 56 4.97 31.82 5.23
CA LEU A 56 6.04 32.74 4.87
C LEU A 56 5.46 34.15 4.63
N PRO A 57 5.30 34.96 5.70
CA PRO A 57 4.60 36.24 5.63
C PRO A 57 5.32 37.31 4.80
N GLU A 58 6.63 37.16 4.61
CA GLU A 58 7.48 38.10 3.88
C GLU A 58 7.77 37.68 2.43
N LEU A 59 7.40 36.45 2.03
CA LEU A 59 7.66 35.95 0.68
C LEU A 59 6.81 36.73 -0.32
N GLU A 60 7.45 37.34 -1.31
CA GLU A 60 6.81 38.10 -2.38
C GLU A 60 6.86 37.40 -3.74
N GLU A 61 7.89 36.59 -4.00
CA GLU A 61 8.10 35.99 -5.31
C GLU A 61 8.85 34.66 -5.23
N VAL A 62 8.45 33.69 -6.06
CA VAL A 62 9.19 32.44 -6.27
C VAL A 62 9.46 32.23 -7.75
N ILE A 63 10.70 31.90 -8.08
CA ILE A 63 11.15 31.75 -9.47
C ILE A 63 11.88 30.41 -9.63
N PHE A 64 11.41 29.60 -10.57
CA PHE A 64 12.05 28.36 -11.00
C PHE A 64 12.81 28.65 -12.30
N ASP A 65 14.10 28.93 -12.18
CA ASP A 65 15.00 29.27 -13.29
C ASP A 65 15.62 28.03 -13.96
N GLY A 66 15.55 26.86 -13.34
CA GLY A 66 15.96 25.58 -13.92
C GLY A 66 14.80 24.63 -14.22
N PHE A 67 15.17 23.39 -14.56
CA PHE A 67 14.26 22.28 -14.78
C PHE A 67 13.49 21.94 -13.52
N VAL A 68 12.22 21.60 -13.68
CA VAL A 68 11.36 21.11 -12.61
C VAL A 68 10.84 19.73 -12.99
N GLY A 69 11.19 18.69 -12.25
CA GLY A 69 10.66 17.33 -12.45
C GLY A 69 9.21 17.23 -11.99
N HIS A 70 8.98 17.40 -10.69
CA HIS A 70 7.63 17.41 -10.15
C HIS A 70 7.45 18.43 -9.02
N ILE A 71 6.29 19.09 -9.00
CA ILE A 71 5.84 19.92 -7.89
C ILE A 71 4.44 19.47 -7.50
N ASP A 72 4.24 19.05 -6.25
CA ASP A 72 2.94 18.65 -5.74
C ASP A 72 1.94 19.81 -5.61
N GLY A 73 0.68 19.50 -5.29
CA GLY A 73 -0.33 20.51 -4.99
C GLY A 73 -0.11 21.15 -3.63
N TYR A 74 -0.82 22.25 -3.33
CA TYR A 74 -0.76 22.99 -2.07
C TYR A 74 0.64 23.49 -1.72
N VAL A 75 1.43 23.88 -2.73
CA VAL A 75 2.81 24.33 -2.57
C VAL A 75 2.90 25.56 -1.66
N PHE A 76 1.98 26.51 -1.85
CA PHE A 76 1.94 27.78 -1.12
C PHE A 76 0.75 27.82 -0.17
N ASP A 77 1.02 27.91 1.13
CA ASP A 77 0.00 28.05 2.16
C ASP A 77 0.33 29.21 3.10
N ASN A 78 -0.57 30.17 3.20
CA ASN A 78 -0.46 31.32 4.10
C ASN A 78 0.79 32.17 3.81
N CYS A 79 0.96 32.55 2.54
CA CYS A 79 1.98 33.50 2.06
C CYS A 79 1.30 34.81 1.63
N PRO A 80 0.86 35.68 2.56
CA PRO A 80 -0.02 36.82 2.27
C PRO A 80 0.61 37.92 1.41
N LYS A 81 1.95 37.98 1.31
CA LYS A 81 2.68 38.92 0.46
C LYS A 81 3.10 38.34 -0.89
N LEU A 82 2.87 37.04 -1.14
CA LEU A 82 3.26 36.39 -2.39
C LEU A 82 2.48 37.04 -3.52
N LYS A 83 3.18 37.62 -4.49
CA LYS A 83 2.61 38.33 -5.64
C LYS A 83 2.68 37.51 -6.91
N ARG A 84 3.78 36.79 -7.13
CA ARG A 84 4.06 36.07 -8.38
C ARG A 84 4.80 34.76 -8.14
N VAL A 85 4.52 33.79 -9.00
CA VAL A 85 5.32 32.57 -9.15
C VAL A 85 5.65 32.38 -10.63
N VAL A 86 6.92 32.13 -10.94
CA VAL A 86 7.41 32.12 -12.33
C VAL A 86 8.18 30.84 -12.62
N PHE A 87 7.81 30.16 -13.72
CA PHE A 87 8.49 28.97 -14.25
C PHE A 87 9.22 29.35 -15.54
N ASN A 88 10.54 29.55 -15.46
CA ASN A 88 11.41 29.91 -16.59
C ASN A 88 12.07 28.70 -17.26
N GLY A 89 12.21 27.58 -16.54
CA GLY A 89 12.69 26.31 -17.09
C GLY A 89 11.58 25.32 -17.43
N PRO A 90 11.93 24.19 -18.07
CA PRO A 90 10.97 23.14 -18.40
C PRO A 90 10.36 22.51 -17.15
N VAL A 91 9.08 22.16 -17.21
CA VAL A 91 8.36 21.50 -16.10
C VAL A 91 7.82 20.15 -16.58
N PHE A 92 8.28 19.03 -16.02
CA PHE A 92 7.78 17.72 -16.43
C PHE A 92 6.35 17.50 -15.94
N SER A 93 6.07 17.77 -14.66
CA SER A 93 4.71 17.62 -14.14
C SER A 93 4.44 18.48 -12.90
N THR A 94 3.17 18.78 -12.67
CA THR A 94 2.69 19.30 -11.39
C THR A 94 1.55 18.42 -10.87
N GLY A 95 1.47 18.21 -9.56
CA GLY A 95 0.47 17.37 -8.91
C GLY A 95 -0.60 18.20 -8.22
N GLY A 96 -1.77 17.61 -7.97
CA GLY A 96 -2.88 18.27 -7.28
C GLY A 96 -3.46 19.47 -8.03
N ASN A 97 -4.73 19.80 -7.77
CA ASN A 97 -5.37 20.94 -8.43
C ASN A 97 -5.18 22.26 -7.68
N VAL A 98 -5.03 22.23 -6.35
CA VAL A 98 -4.78 23.44 -5.56
C VAL A 98 -3.31 23.79 -5.63
N PHE A 99 -2.96 25.03 -5.98
CA PHE A 99 -1.57 25.49 -6.01
C PHE A 99 -1.21 26.37 -4.82
N ALA A 100 -2.07 27.34 -4.53
CA ALA A 100 -1.87 28.32 -3.50
C ALA A 100 -3.17 28.51 -2.70
N THR A 101 -3.03 28.66 -1.38
CA THR A 101 -4.13 29.00 -0.49
C THR A 101 -3.71 30.13 0.46
N ASN A 102 -4.65 31.02 0.79
CA ASN A 102 -4.39 32.17 1.65
C ASN A 102 -3.27 33.12 1.16
N CYS A 103 -3.07 33.20 -0.16
CA CYS A 103 -2.10 34.09 -0.80
C CYS A 103 -2.81 35.35 -1.34
N GLY A 104 -3.19 36.25 -0.42
CA GLY A 104 -4.06 37.39 -0.72
C GLY A 104 -3.58 38.34 -1.82
N GLN A 105 -2.26 38.41 -2.05
CA GLN A 105 -1.64 39.28 -3.04
C GLN A 105 -1.21 38.56 -4.33
N LEU A 106 -1.42 37.24 -4.44
CA LEU A 106 -0.99 36.48 -5.62
C LEU A 106 -1.85 36.89 -6.80
N THR A 107 -1.24 37.55 -7.79
CA THR A 107 -1.97 38.03 -8.97
C THR A 107 -1.84 37.10 -10.15
N GLU A 108 -0.68 36.46 -10.32
CA GLU A 108 -0.34 35.75 -11.55
C GLU A 108 0.66 34.62 -11.30
N VAL A 109 0.51 33.54 -12.06
CA VAL A 109 1.52 32.50 -12.25
C VAL A 109 1.97 32.55 -13.71
N GLU A 110 3.28 32.55 -13.94
CA GLU A 110 3.84 32.62 -15.30
C GLU A 110 4.53 31.31 -15.68
N VAL A 111 4.21 30.78 -16.85
CA VAL A 111 4.89 29.64 -17.48
C VAL A 111 5.58 30.13 -18.74
N ASN A 112 6.88 30.38 -18.62
CA ASN A 112 7.71 31.00 -19.66
C ASN A 112 8.41 29.98 -20.56
N ASN A 113 8.32 28.69 -20.24
CA ASN A 113 8.92 27.59 -20.99
C ASN A 113 7.89 26.47 -21.27
N LEU A 114 8.37 25.29 -21.66
CA LEU A 114 7.55 24.10 -21.89
C LEU A 114 7.21 23.38 -20.58
N ALA A 115 5.93 23.24 -20.29
CA ALA A 115 5.42 22.33 -19.27
C ALA A 115 4.74 21.13 -19.94
N PHE A 116 5.12 19.91 -19.55
CA PHE A 116 4.47 18.71 -20.07
C PHE A 116 3.12 18.47 -19.40
N GLY A 117 3.07 18.35 -18.07
CA GLY A 117 1.82 18.36 -17.30
C GLY A 117 1.71 19.56 -16.37
N PHE A 118 0.66 20.38 -16.53
CA PHE A 118 0.41 21.53 -15.66
C PHE A 118 -1.04 21.58 -15.15
N PHE A 119 -1.25 21.07 -13.94
CA PHE A 119 -2.59 20.78 -13.38
C PHE A 119 -3.01 21.72 -12.24
N LEU A 120 -2.19 22.71 -11.92
CA LEU A 120 -2.35 23.69 -10.87
C LEU A 120 -3.41 24.76 -11.23
N ASN A 121 -4.70 24.52 -10.96
CA ASN A 121 -5.80 25.37 -11.42
C ASN A 121 -6.75 25.89 -10.33
N LYS A 122 -6.51 25.59 -9.05
CA LYS A 122 -7.31 26.09 -7.92
C LYS A 122 -6.48 26.96 -6.98
N TYR A 123 -7.10 28.06 -6.57
CA TYR A 123 -6.48 29.12 -5.75
C TYR A 123 -7.41 29.60 -4.64
N PRO A 124 -7.76 28.75 -3.64
CA PRO A 124 -8.61 29.14 -2.53
C PRO A 124 -8.05 30.35 -1.79
N ASP A 125 -8.92 31.28 -1.39
CA ASP A 125 -8.53 32.45 -0.58
C ASP A 125 -7.38 33.29 -1.19
N CYS A 126 -7.28 33.31 -2.53
CA CYS A 126 -6.38 34.16 -3.31
C CYS A 126 -7.20 35.16 -4.14
N PRO A 127 -7.88 36.15 -3.50
CA PRO A 127 -8.83 37.05 -4.16
C PRO A 127 -8.23 37.94 -5.26
N SER A 128 -6.91 38.12 -5.27
CA SER A 128 -6.22 38.92 -6.29
C SER A 128 -5.82 38.12 -7.53
N PHE A 129 -5.99 36.78 -7.53
CA PHE A 129 -5.51 35.91 -8.58
C PHE A 129 -6.29 36.10 -9.88
N GLN A 130 -5.58 36.39 -10.96
CA GLN A 130 -6.17 36.73 -12.27
C GLN A 130 -6.08 35.57 -13.26
N GLY A 131 -5.13 34.65 -13.08
CA GLY A 131 -4.94 33.51 -13.96
C GLY A 131 -3.47 33.14 -14.15
N ILE A 132 -3.25 32.20 -15.07
CA ILE A 132 -1.93 31.72 -15.47
C ILE A 132 -1.59 32.33 -16.83
N ARG A 133 -0.44 32.99 -16.93
CA ARG A 133 0.10 33.48 -18.20
C ARG A 133 1.07 32.46 -18.76
N VAL A 134 0.79 31.97 -19.97
CA VAL A 134 1.65 31.04 -20.70
C VAL A 134 2.34 31.80 -21.82
N ASN A 135 3.65 32.02 -21.67
CA ASN A 135 4.50 32.61 -22.71
C ASN A 135 5.28 31.54 -23.50
N GLY A 136 5.49 30.36 -22.91
CA GLY A 136 6.07 29.19 -23.56
C GLY A 136 5.00 28.26 -24.14
N GLY A 137 4.82 27.09 -23.52
CA GLY A 137 3.79 26.14 -23.92
C GLY A 137 3.44 25.15 -22.81
N VAL A 138 2.18 24.74 -22.75
CA VAL A 138 1.71 23.66 -21.86
C VAL A 138 1.17 22.56 -22.74
N ILE A 139 1.63 21.32 -22.57
CA ILE A 139 1.17 20.19 -23.38
C ILE A 139 -0.14 19.64 -22.83
N TYR A 140 -0.21 19.36 -21.53
CA TYR A 140 -1.40 18.87 -20.84
C TYR A 140 -1.80 19.80 -19.70
N SER A 141 -3.09 20.15 -19.64
CA SER A 141 -3.70 20.89 -18.53
C SER A 141 -5.12 20.42 -18.26
N ASP A 142 -5.52 20.41 -16.98
CA ASP A 142 -6.88 20.11 -16.55
C ASP A 142 -7.87 21.24 -16.87
N ASP A 143 -7.38 22.48 -17.03
CA ASP A 143 -8.21 23.63 -17.43
C ASP A 143 -7.77 24.15 -18.80
N SER A 144 -8.17 23.41 -19.84
CA SER A 144 -7.90 23.79 -21.23
C SER A 144 -8.53 25.12 -21.68
N LEU A 145 -9.45 25.69 -20.89
CA LEU A 145 -10.03 27.01 -21.19
C LEU A 145 -9.09 28.13 -20.73
N SER A 146 -8.54 28.01 -19.52
CA SER A 146 -7.62 29.01 -18.95
C SER A 146 -6.17 28.80 -19.38
N VAL A 147 -5.78 27.54 -19.59
CA VAL A 147 -4.42 27.11 -19.97
C VAL A 147 -4.53 26.19 -21.20
N PRO A 148 -4.72 26.75 -22.40
CA PRO A 148 -4.90 25.96 -23.60
C PRO A 148 -3.62 25.17 -23.94
N PRO A 149 -3.75 23.89 -24.37
CA PRO A 149 -2.62 23.12 -24.87
C PRO A 149 -1.90 23.79 -26.03
N ILE A 150 -0.57 23.70 -26.06
CA ILE A 150 0.24 24.17 -27.17
C ILE A 150 -0.10 23.40 -28.45
N ASP A 151 -0.25 24.12 -29.56
CA ASP A 151 -0.33 23.51 -30.88
C ASP A 151 1.02 22.82 -31.20
N LEU A 152 1.00 21.51 -31.41
CA LEU A 152 2.19 20.73 -31.71
C LEU A 152 2.91 21.20 -32.99
N THR A 153 2.22 21.89 -33.91
CA THR A 153 2.86 22.51 -35.08
C THR A 153 3.69 23.74 -34.72
N VAL A 154 3.34 24.44 -33.64
CA VAL A 154 4.13 25.53 -33.06
C VAL A 154 5.34 24.95 -32.33
N LEU A 155 5.13 23.94 -31.48
CA LEU A 155 6.20 23.21 -30.79
C LEU A 155 7.25 22.69 -31.79
N LYS A 156 6.80 22.04 -32.88
CA LYS A 156 7.67 21.50 -33.95
C LYS A 156 8.54 22.54 -34.63
N LYS A 157 8.12 23.81 -34.66
CA LYS A 157 8.84 24.91 -35.31
C LYS A 157 9.76 25.68 -34.36
N SER A 158 9.74 25.38 -33.06
CA SER A 158 10.54 26.07 -32.04
C SER A 158 11.71 25.20 -31.56
N PRO A 159 12.96 25.45 -32.01
CA PRO A 159 14.12 24.69 -31.56
C PRO A 159 14.33 24.74 -30.04
N GLU A 160 13.97 25.87 -29.40
CA GLU A 160 14.06 26.05 -27.96
C GLU A 160 13.10 25.12 -27.20
N LEU A 161 11.84 25.03 -27.66
CA LEU A 161 10.85 24.18 -27.02
C LEU A 161 11.11 22.69 -27.32
N ILE A 162 11.66 22.36 -28.49
CA ILE A 162 12.13 21.00 -28.77
C ILE A 162 13.28 20.60 -27.84
N ASN A 163 14.27 21.47 -27.63
CA ASN A 163 15.34 21.21 -26.65
C ASN A 163 14.77 21.04 -25.23
N SER A 164 13.75 21.82 -24.87
CA SER A 164 13.07 21.68 -23.59
C SER A 164 12.34 20.34 -23.47
N LEU A 165 11.64 19.89 -24.52
CA LEU A 165 11.03 18.56 -24.58
C LEU A 165 12.07 17.44 -24.44
N GLU A 166 13.24 17.59 -25.05
CA GLU A 166 14.33 16.62 -24.91
C GLU A 166 14.82 16.55 -23.46
N ARG A 167 14.93 17.68 -22.74
CA ARG A 167 15.24 17.67 -21.29
C ARG A 167 14.17 16.96 -20.47
N LEU A 168 12.88 17.15 -20.79
CA LEU A 168 11.77 16.44 -20.15
C LEU A 168 11.86 14.93 -20.39
N TYR A 169 12.19 14.51 -21.61
CA TYR A 169 12.44 13.11 -21.97
C TYR A 169 13.67 12.53 -21.23
N ASP A 170 14.78 13.26 -21.18
CA ASP A 170 16.00 12.80 -20.52
C ASP A 170 15.77 12.59 -19.02
N TRP A 171 15.04 13.50 -18.38
CA TRP A 171 14.64 13.34 -16.98
C TRP A 171 13.72 12.13 -16.76
N GLN A 172 12.69 11.97 -17.61
CA GLN A 172 11.76 10.84 -17.51
C GLN A 172 12.47 9.50 -17.62
N THR A 173 13.40 9.38 -18.57
CA THR A 173 14.18 8.15 -18.76
C THR A 173 15.18 7.90 -17.64
N ALA A 174 15.80 8.95 -17.09
CA ALA A 174 16.71 8.86 -15.95
C ALA A 174 16.03 8.36 -14.68
N HIS A 175 14.78 8.81 -14.43
CA HIS A 175 14.02 8.47 -13.22
C HIS A 175 13.01 7.32 -13.40
N MET A 176 12.92 6.72 -14.60
CA MET A 176 11.98 5.62 -14.88
C MET A 176 12.14 4.43 -13.92
N GLY A 177 13.37 4.15 -13.49
CA GLY A 177 13.72 3.05 -12.61
C GLY A 177 13.50 3.32 -11.12
N ASP A 178 13.20 4.56 -10.73
CA ASP A 178 13.07 4.92 -9.32
C ASP A 178 11.88 4.17 -8.69
N SER A 179 12.07 3.76 -7.43
CA SER A 179 11.04 3.08 -6.63
C SER A 179 10.11 4.06 -5.90
N ASP A 180 10.44 5.35 -5.92
CA ASP A 180 9.67 6.41 -5.27
C ASP A 180 8.57 6.98 -6.20
N PHE A 181 7.95 8.06 -5.73
CA PHE A 181 6.89 8.75 -6.46
C PHE A 181 7.35 9.29 -7.82
N LYS A 182 8.63 9.69 -7.98
CA LYS A 182 9.16 10.17 -9.28
C LYS A 182 9.09 9.07 -10.33
N GLY A 183 9.53 7.86 -9.98
CA GLY A 183 9.45 6.72 -10.89
C GLY A 183 8.02 6.36 -11.25
N THR A 184 7.07 6.53 -10.33
CA THR A 184 5.63 6.34 -10.60
C THR A 184 5.09 7.35 -11.60
N ILE A 185 5.45 8.63 -11.44
CA ILE A 185 5.12 9.69 -12.39
C ILE A 185 5.72 9.39 -13.77
N CYS A 186 7.01 9.04 -13.84
CA CYS A 186 7.68 8.74 -15.09
C CYS A 186 7.00 7.60 -15.86
N LYS A 187 6.64 6.51 -15.16
CA LYS A 187 5.91 5.36 -15.73
C LYS A 187 4.51 5.74 -16.22
N SER A 188 3.83 6.64 -15.50
CA SER A 188 2.44 7.04 -15.80
C SER A 188 2.31 7.85 -17.09
N TYR A 189 3.34 8.61 -17.49
CA TYR A 189 3.33 9.49 -18.66
C TYR A 189 4.07 8.94 -19.90
N VAL A 190 4.44 7.65 -19.90
CA VAL A 190 5.18 7.03 -21.02
C VAL A 190 4.40 7.12 -22.33
N GLY A 191 3.10 6.79 -22.29
CA GLY A 191 2.26 6.77 -23.48
C GLY A 191 2.08 8.15 -24.11
N GLU A 192 1.83 9.15 -23.28
CA GLU A 192 1.66 10.55 -23.67
C GLU A 192 2.94 11.13 -24.27
N MET A 193 4.09 10.90 -23.63
CA MET A 193 5.38 11.40 -24.11
C MET A 193 5.75 10.73 -25.43
N ALA A 194 5.61 9.40 -25.53
CA ALA A 194 5.89 8.66 -26.75
C ALA A 194 5.05 9.17 -27.93
N ALA A 195 3.75 9.42 -27.72
CA ALA A 195 2.86 9.94 -28.76
C ALA A 195 3.27 11.34 -29.26
N ILE A 196 3.75 12.22 -28.37
CA ILE A 196 4.24 13.56 -28.73
C ILE A 196 5.55 13.44 -29.52
N LEU A 197 6.50 12.64 -29.04
CA LEU A 197 7.76 12.39 -29.74
C LEU A 197 7.50 11.89 -31.17
N ASP A 198 6.61 10.92 -31.35
CA ASP A 198 6.22 10.43 -32.67
C ASP A 198 5.63 11.53 -33.57
N SER A 199 4.72 12.36 -33.04
CA SER A 199 4.11 13.47 -33.80
C SER A 199 5.14 14.52 -34.28
N LEU A 200 6.27 14.61 -33.57
CA LEU A 200 7.37 15.53 -33.86
C LEU A 200 8.47 14.89 -34.74
N ASN A 201 8.26 13.66 -35.23
CA ASN A 201 9.24 12.85 -35.97
C ASN A 201 10.47 12.43 -35.13
N LEU A 202 10.29 12.20 -33.83
CA LEU A 202 11.31 11.72 -32.90
C LEU A 202 11.05 10.25 -32.49
N SER A 203 10.66 9.41 -33.46
CA SER A 203 10.24 8.03 -33.21
C SER A 203 11.31 7.13 -32.58
N ASP A 204 12.60 7.41 -32.84
CA ASP A 204 13.69 6.68 -32.18
C ASP A 204 13.66 6.91 -30.65
N LYS A 205 13.46 8.16 -30.20
CA LYS A 205 13.29 8.49 -28.78
C LYS A 205 12.01 7.88 -28.20
N ALA A 206 10.92 7.84 -28.95
CA ALA A 206 9.68 7.19 -28.51
C ALA A 206 9.90 5.67 -28.27
N ALA A 207 10.62 5.00 -29.18
CA ALA A 207 10.99 3.60 -29.03
C ALA A 207 11.94 3.38 -27.84
N ASP A 208 12.94 4.25 -27.66
CA ASP A 208 13.86 4.21 -26.52
C ASP A 208 13.14 4.40 -25.18
N LEU A 209 12.17 5.33 -25.11
CA LEU A 209 11.33 5.54 -23.92
C LEU A 209 10.52 4.28 -23.59
N GLN A 210 9.89 3.67 -24.59
CA GLN A 210 9.12 2.44 -24.40
C GLN A 210 10.03 1.30 -23.93
N ALA A 211 11.22 1.14 -24.51
CA ALA A 211 12.19 0.14 -24.08
C ALA A 211 12.66 0.39 -22.63
N CYS A 212 12.89 1.66 -22.26
CA CYS A 212 13.23 2.05 -20.89
C CYS A 212 12.09 1.71 -19.92
N PHE A 213 10.84 2.00 -20.28
CA PHE A 213 9.67 1.62 -19.49
C PHE A 213 9.57 0.11 -19.33
N GLU A 214 9.66 -0.67 -20.41
CA GLU A 214 9.55 -2.13 -20.34
C GLU A 214 10.62 -2.76 -19.42
N LYS A 215 11.82 -2.18 -19.39
CA LYS A 215 12.90 -2.60 -18.50
C LYS A 215 12.61 -2.28 -17.02
N ASN A 216 11.92 -1.18 -16.74
CA ASN A 216 11.75 -0.61 -15.39
C ASN A 216 10.32 -0.72 -14.84
N LYS A 217 9.35 -1.19 -15.63
CA LYS A 217 7.93 -1.20 -15.24
C LYS A 217 7.67 -2.06 -14.01
N GLY A 218 8.45 -3.13 -13.80
CA GLY A 218 8.23 -4.06 -12.69
C GLY A 218 6.78 -4.55 -12.64
N ASP A 219 6.08 -4.22 -11.55
CA ASP A 219 4.66 -4.52 -11.35
C ASP A 219 3.72 -3.32 -11.60
N PHE A 220 4.24 -2.22 -12.14
CA PHE A 220 3.44 -1.03 -12.46
C PHE A 220 2.28 -1.40 -13.39
N GLY A 221 1.08 -0.96 -13.02
CA GLY A 221 -0.16 -1.24 -13.75
C GLY A 221 -0.75 -2.63 -13.51
N LYS A 222 -0.06 -3.54 -12.80
CA LYS A 222 -0.63 -4.85 -12.45
C LYS A 222 -1.53 -4.75 -11.24
N THR A 223 -2.65 -5.47 -11.29
CA THR A 223 -3.46 -5.78 -10.12
C THR A 223 -2.68 -6.67 -9.15
N LYS A 224 -3.05 -6.64 -7.87
CA LYS A 224 -2.40 -7.50 -6.86
C LYS A 224 -2.60 -9.00 -7.15
N LEU A 225 -3.72 -9.36 -7.77
CA LEU A 225 -3.97 -10.74 -8.22
C LEU A 225 -3.06 -11.15 -9.38
N GLU A 226 -2.80 -10.28 -10.36
CA GLU A 226 -1.83 -10.55 -11.44
C GLU A 226 -0.43 -10.75 -10.87
N ILE A 227 0.00 -9.92 -9.91
CA ILE A 227 1.28 -10.09 -9.20
C ILE A 227 1.35 -11.46 -8.52
N LEU A 228 0.27 -11.90 -7.85
CA LEU A 228 0.22 -13.21 -7.23
C LEU A 228 0.28 -14.34 -8.28
N LYS A 229 -0.47 -14.23 -9.38
CA LYS A 229 -0.48 -15.21 -10.49
C LYS A 229 0.90 -15.39 -11.12
N GLU A 230 1.63 -14.29 -11.30
CA GLU A 230 2.98 -14.30 -11.89
C GLU A 230 4.07 -14.70 -10.90
N SER A 231 3.77 -14.79 -9.60
CA SER A 231 4.77 -15.14 -8.59
C SER A 231 5.33 -16.54 -8.82
N ALA A 232 6.64 -16.67 -8.60
CA ALA A 232 7.36 -17.93 -8.81
C ALA A 232 6.71 -19.09 -8.02
N PRO A 233 6.77 -20.32 -8.56
CA PRO A 233 6.36 -21.48 -7.79
C PRO A 233 7.21 -21.60 -6.52
N TYR A 234 6.63 -22.25 -5.52
CA TYR A 234 7.34 -22.69 -4.34
C TYR A 234 8.41 -23.74 -4.69
N ALA A 235 9.48 -23.80 -3.91
CA ALA A 235 10.60 -24.71 -4.10
C ALA A 235 10.96 -25.45 -2.81
N ARG A 236 11.49 -26.68 -2.96
CA ARG A 236 11.90 -27.50 -1.82
C ARG A 236 12.99 -26.80 -1.01
N TYR A 237 12.91 -26.93 0.32
CA TYR A 237 13.94 -26.42 1.20
C TYR A 237 15.16 -27.36 1.22
N GLU A 238 16.35 -26.80 1.02
CA GLU A 238 17.62 -27.54 0.98
C GLU A 238 18.50 -27.31 2.24
N GLY A 239 18.02 -26.52 3.20
CA GLY A 239 18.71 -26.28 4.46
C GLY A 239 18.70 -27.48 5.40
N THR A 240 19.42 -27.34 6.50
CA THR A 240 19.59 -28.38 7.54
C THR A 240 19.05 -27.96 8.91
N GLU A 241 18.49 -26.76 8.97
CA GLU A 241 17.92 -26.15 10.15
C GLU A 241 16.66 -26.90 10.60
N ASP A 242 16.47 -27.00 11.92
CA ASP A 242 15.22 -27.50 12.48
C ASP A 242 14.16 -26.40 12.43
N LEU A 243 13.17 -26.61 11.56
CA LEU A 243 12.06 -25.69 11.28
C LEU A 243 10.73 -26.20 11.88
N THR A 244 10.81 -27.03 12.92
CA THR A 244 9.63 -27.61 13.56
C THR A 244 8.79 -26.55 14.27
N PHE A 245 7.48 -26.55 14.00
CA PHE A 245 6.49 -25.79 14.76
C PHE A 245 6.08 -26.56 16.02
N THR A 246 6.10 -25.90 17.17
CA THR A 246 5.66 -26.45 18.46
C THR A 246 4.41 -25.75 18.97
N TYR A 247 3.61 -26.48 19.76
CA TYR A 247 2.33 -26.01 20.28
C TYR A 247 2.27 -26.29 21.77
N ALA A 248 1.90 -25.28 22.55
CA ALA A 248 1.66 -25.45 23.97
C ALA A 248 0.49 -26.44 24.19
N PRO A 249 0.63 -27.42 25.12
CA PRO A 249 -0.43 -28.36 25.39
C PRO A 249 -1.60 -27.67 26.11
N PRO A 250 -2.85 -28.16 26.02
CA PRO A 250 -4.00 -27.58 26.72
C PRO A 250 -3.89 -27.64 28.26
N THR A 251 -2.89 -28.35 28.79
CA THR A 251 -2.51 -28.39 30.22
C THR A 251 -1.54 -27.28 30.61
N ASP A 252 -1.06 -26.47 29.67
CA ASP A 252 -0.30 -25.27 29.99
C ASP A 252 -1.10 -24.36 30.92
N SER A 253 -0.40 -23.74 31.89
CA SER A 253 -1.06 -22.97 32.95
C SER A 253 -1.77 -21.72 32.45
N LEU A 254 -1.23 -21.03 31.43
CA LEU A 254 -1.86 -19.84 30.87
C LEU A 254 -3.02 -20.22 29.97
N LEU A 255 -2.88 -21.29 29.19
CA LEU A 255 -3.99 -21.82 28.39
C LEU A 255 -5.14 -22.34 29.26
N THR A 256 -4.83 -23.00 30.37
CA THR A 256 -5.84 -23.44 31.36
C THR A 256 -6.55 -22.24 31.98
N ARG A 257 -5.82 -21.19 32.36
CA ARG A 257 -6.42 -19.92 32.82
C ARG A 257 -7.37 -19.34 31.77
N SER A 258 -6.98 -19.28 30.50
CA SER A 258 -7.82 -18.77 29.42
C SER A 258 -9.08 -19.62 29.21
N ARG A 259 -8.96 -20.95 29.24
CA ARG A 259 -10.11 -21.88 29.17
C ARG A 259 -11.10 -21.66 30.31
N GLU A 260 -10.62 -21.58 31.55
CA GLU A 260 -11.47 -21.39 32.73
C GLU A 260 -12.09 -20.00 32.78
N TYR A 261 -11.35 -18.95 32.40
CA TYR A 261 -11.84 -17.57 32.44
C TYR A 261 -13.02 -17.34 31.51
N PHE A 262 -12.96 -17.90 30.30
CA PHE A 262 -14.01 -17.73 29.28
C PHE A 262 -15.01 -18.89 29.20
N ASN A 263 -14.77 -20.00 29.91
CA ASN A 263 -15.53 -21.24 29.76
C ASN A 263 -15.48 -21.75 28.30
N LEU A 264 -14.26 -21.82 27.74
CA LEU A 264 -14.02 -22.09 26.32
C LEU A 264 -14.52 -23.46 25.86
N ASP A 265 -14.58 -24.44 26.75
CA ASP A 265 -15.12 -25.77 26.47
C ASP A 265 -16.61 -25.71 26.11
N SER A 266 -17.37 -24.85 26.80
CA SER A 266 -18.77 -24.60 26.48
C SER A 266 -18.94 -23.79 25.20
N ILE A 267 -18.02 -22.88 24.88
CA ILE A 267 -18.07 -22.06 23.66
C ILE A 267 -17.74 -22.94 22.45
N ALA A 268 -16.65 -23.69 22.50
CA ALA A 268 -16.27 -24.65 21.47
C ALA A 268 -17.35 -25.72 21.29
N GLY A 269 -17.94 -26.18 22.39
CA GLY A 269 -18.99 -27.18 22.41
C GLY A 269 -18.47 -28.60 22.18
N ASN A 270 -19.40 -29.57 22.13
CA ASN A 270 -19.11 -31.00 22.05
C ASN A 270 -19.22 -31.59 20.63
N GLY A 271 -19.22 -30.73 19.61
CA GLY A 271 -19.29 -31.14 18.20
C GLY A 271 -17.96 -31.70 17.67
N ASP A 272 -17.89 -31.95 16.38
CA ASP A 272 -16.62 -32.25 15.71
C ASP A 272 -15.64 -31.07 15.77
N ASP A 273 -14.38 -31.35 15.47
CA ASP A 273 -13.29 -30.38 15.50
C ASP A 273 -13.54 -29.18 14.58
N VAL A 274 -14.09 -29.39 13.38
CA VAL A 274 -14.45 -28.30 12.45
C VAL A 274 -15.52 -27.37 13.06
N SER A 275 -16.54 -27.93 13.70
CA SER A 275 -17.58 -27.18 14.38
C SER A 275 -17.02 -26.42 15.58
N ARG A 276 -16.16 -27.05 16.38
CA ARG A 276 -15.46 -26.41 17.51
C ARG A 276 -14.58 -25.23 17.04
N ILE A 277 -13.83 -25.43 15.96
CA ILE A 277 -13.01 -24.38 15.33
C ILE A 277 -13.88 -23.19 14.91
N LYS A 278 -15.00 -23.44 14.23
CA LYS A 278 -15.93 -22.39 13.80
C LYS A 278 -16.58 -21.66 14.96
N ASN A 279 -17.01 -22.38 16.01
CA ASN A 279 -17.60 -21.75 17.19
C ASN A 279 -16.62 -20.77 17.87
N LEU A 280 -15.36 -21.17 18.01
CA LEU A 280 -14.32 -20.28 18.56
C LEU A 280 -14.00 -19.11 17.62
N LEU A 281 -14.00 -19.33 16.30
CA LEU A 281 -13.84 -18.26 15.30
C LEU A 281 -14.91 -17.18 15.46
N TYR A 282 -16.19 -17.56 15.44
CA TYR A 282 -17.30 -16.61 15.61
C TYR A 282 -17.29 -15.97 16.99
N TRP A 283 -16.94 -16.72 18.04
CA TRP A 283 -16.84 -16.17 19.38
C TRP A 283 -15.78 -15.07 19.48
N VAL A 284 -14.55 -15.28 18.98
CA VAL A 284 -13.52 -14.23 19.00
C VAL A 284 -13.92 -13.03 18.15
N HIS A 285 -14.55 -13.27 17.00
CA HIS A 285 -15.08 -12.21 16.13
C HIS A 285 -16.07 -11.30 16.86
N ASP A 286 -16.93 -11.88 17.71
CA ASP A 286 -17.92 -11.12 18.49
C ASP A 286 -17.37 -10.58 19.81
N LEU A 287 -16.29 -11.17 20.34
CA LEU A 287 -15.73 -10.83 21.64
C LEU A 287 -15.08 -9.44 21.66
N VAL A 288 -14.42 -9.04 20.56
CA VAL A 288 -13.68 -7.78 20.47
C VAL A 288 -13.90 -7.08 19.12
N ARG A 289 -13.98 -5.75 19.15
CA ARG A 289 -14.10 -4.90 17.95
C ARG A 289 -12.75 -4.85 17.21
N HIS A 290 -12.76 -5.05 15.89
CA HIS A 290 -11.60 -4.75 15.07
C HIS A 290 -11.39 -3.24 14.91
N ASP A 291 -10.14 -2.81 14.99
CA ASP A 291 -9.68 -1.46 14.70
C ASP A 291 -8.25 -1.55 14.14
N GLY A 292 -8.14 -1.43 12.80
CA GLY A 292 -6.86 -1.55 12.10
C GLY A 292 -5.87 -0.43 12.41
N SER A 293 -6.36 0.71 12.92
CA SER A 293 -5.53 1.85 13.34
C SER A 293 -5.18 1.80 14.82
N SER A 294 -5.62 0.77 15.55
CA SER A 294 -5.36 0.66 16.97
C SER A 294 -3.87 0.44 17.24
N PRO A 295 -3.24 1.22 18.15
CA PRO A 295 -1.83 1.04 18.49
C PRO A 295 -1.61 -0.31 19.18
N TRP A 296 -0.36 -0.74 19.33
CA TRP A 296 -0.08 -1.98 20.06
C TRP A 296 -0.54 -1.86 21.53
N PRO A 297 -1.30 -2.83 22.08
CA PRO A 297 -1.74 -2.80 23.47
C PRO A 297 -0.57 -3.10 24.40
N GLU A 298 -0.43 -2.30 25.45
CA GLU A 298 0.57 -2.53 26.50
C GLU A 298 0.12 -3.64 27.47
N CYS A 299 0.22 -4.88 27.02
CA CYS A 299 -0.12 -6.06 27.81
C CYS A 299 0.74 -7.27 27.42
N PRO A 300 0.65 -8.40 28.14
CA PRO A 300 1.36 -9.62 27.78
C PRO A 300 0.92 -10.27 26.46
N MET A 301 -0.13 -9.76 25.79
CA MET A 301 -0.61 -10.24 24.48
C MET A 301 -1.13 -11.69 24.50
N ASN A 302 -1.85 -12.06 25.55
CA ASN A 302 -2.64 -13.30 25.62
C ASN A 302 -4.16 -13.00 25.57
N LEU A 303 -4.97 -14.04 25.40
CA LEU A 303 -6.41 -13.91 25.19
C LEU A 303 -7.13 -13.12 26.30
N VAL A 304 -6.86 -13.45 27.56
CA VAL A 304 -7.48 -12.79 28.72
C VAL A 304 -7.05 -11.33 28.82
N ASP A 305 -5.75 -11.07 28.70
CA ASP A 305 -5.22 -9.73 28.91
C ASP A 305 -5.59 -8.78 27.75
N LEU A 306 -5.62 -9.27 26.51
CA LEU A 306 -6.10 -8.51 25.35
C LEU A 306 -7.59 -8.15 25.48
N TYR A 307 -8.41 -9.10 25.90
CA TYR A 307 -9.83 -8.85 26.19
C TYR A 307 -10.02 -7.80 27.29
N ASN A 308 -9.27 -7.89 28.39
CA ASN A 308 -9.38 -6.93 29.49
C ASN A 308 -8.97 -5.53 29.05
N VAL A 309 -7.89 -5.39 28.28
CA VAL A 309 -7.46 -4.09 27.72
C VAL A 309 -8.55 -3.46 26.85
N CYS A 310 -9.23 -4.24 26.02
CA CYS A 310 -10.34 -3.74 25.20
C CYS A 310 -11.47 -3.17 26.08
N ARG A 311 -11.80 -3.86 27.17
CA ARG A 311 -12.87 -3.45 28.09
C ARG A 311 -12.52 -2.26 28.95
N GLU A 312 -11.30 -2.23 29.47
CA GLU A 312 -10.82 -1.16 30.36
C GLU A 312 -10.64 0.15 29.61
N GLN A 313 -10.26 0.10 28.33
CA GLN A 313 -9.94 1.27 27.51
C GLN A 313 -10.98 1.59 26.44
N ASP A 314 -12.08 0.83 26.36
CA ASP A 314 -13.12 0.94 25.30
C ASP A 314 -12.52 1.01 23.87
N ARG A 315 -11.60 0.10 23.58
CA ARG A 315 -10.82 0.10 22.34
C ARG A 315 -11.03 -1.17 21.52
N GLY A 316 -10.72 -1.07 20.23
CA GLY A 316 -10.58 -2.23 19.36
C GLY A 316 -9.15 -2.78 19.31
N LEU A 317 -8.98 -3.82 18.51
CA LEU A 317 -7.69 -4.46 18.21
C LEU A 317 -7.51 -4.60 16.70
N ASN A 318 -6.27 -4.51 16.23
CA ASN A 318 -5.96 -4.86 14.84
C ASN A 318 -6.00 -6.39 14.63
N CYS A 319 -5.98 -6.80 13.36
CA CYS A 319 -6.07 -8.20 12.95
C CYS A 319 -5.05 -9.14 13.62
N ARG A 320 -3.83 -8.63 13.93
CA ARG A 320 -2.79 -9.41 14.62
C ARG A 320 -3.25 -9.93 15.96
N PHE A 321 -3.79 -9.05 16.80
CA PHE A 321 -4.18 -9.45 18.14
C PHE A 321 -5.45 -10.31 18.16
N MET A 322 -6.39 -10.09 17.23
CA MET A 322 -7.53 -10.99 17.07
C MET A 322 -7.09 -12.40 16.65
N ALA A 323 -6.13 -12.52 15.74
CA ALA A 323 -5.57 -13.81 15.33
C ALA A 323 -4.80 -14.51 16.45
N ILE A 324 -4.06 -13.76 17.28
CA ILE A 324 -3.41 -14.28 18.50
C ILE A 324 -4.46 -14.79 19.49
N MET A 325 -5.54 -14.03 19.73
CA MET A 325 -6.65 -14.43 20.61
C MET A 325 -7.29 -15.75 20.15
N LEU A 326 -7.62 -15.88 18.85
CA LEU A 326 -8.18 -17.12 18.31
C LEU A 326 -7.19 -18.29 18.41
N THR A 327 -5.91 -18.05 18.12
CA THR A 327 -4.87 -19.08 18.23
C THR A 327 -4.78 -19.61 19.67
N GLU A 328 -4.75 -18.72 20.67
CA GLU A 328 -4.70 -19.12 22.08
C GLU A 328 -5.97 -19.87 22.51
N ALA A 329 -7.15 -19.42 22.08
CA ALA A 329 -8.41 -20.10 22.37
C ALA A 329 -8.45 -21.53 21.81
N LEU A 330 -7.97 -21.72 20.58
CA LEU A 330 -7.88 -23.04 19.94
C LEU A 330 -6.89 -23.95 20.67
N LEU A 331 -5.70 -23.44 21.03
CA LEU A 331 -4.70 -24.20 21.79
C LEU A 331 -5.22 -24.63 23.16
N ALA A 332 -5.96 -23.75 23.86
CA ALA A 332 -6.58 -24.04 25.14
C ALA A 332 -7.62 -25.17 25.06
N GLU A 333 -8.26 -25.32 23.91
CA GLU A 333 -9.20 -26.40 23.58
C GLU A 333 -8.54 -27.62 22.92
N GLY A 334 -7.20 -27.68 22.92
CA GLY A 334 -6.42 -28.81 22.42
C GLY A 334 -6.34 -28.90 20.90
N ILE A 335 -6.70 -27.84 20.18
CA ILE A 335 -6.65 -27.77 18.72
C ILE A 335 -5.37 -27.04 18.31
N PRO A 336 -4.40 -27.71 17.64
CA PRO A 336 -3.21 -27.04 17.14
C PRO A 336 -3.59 -25.89 16.20
N ALA A 337 -3.03 -24.72 16.44
CA ALA A 337 -3.34 -23.51 15.68
C ALA A 337 -2.09 -22.64 15.49
N ARG A 338 -2.12 -21.78 14.47
CA ARG A 338 -1.10 -20.75 14.24
C ARG A 338 -1.76 -19.47 13.79
N TYR A 339 -1.30 -18.33 14.30
CA TYR A 339 -1.54 -17.06 13.64
C TYR A 339 -0.50 -16.87 12.53
N LEU A 340 -0.95 -16.39 11.37
CA LEU A 340 -0.14 -16.19 10.18
C LEU A 340 -0.14 -14.72 9.81
N THR A 341 1.04 -14.14 9.62
CA THR A 341 1.17 -12.81 9.03
C THR A 341 1.24 -12.95 7.51
N CYS A 342 0.31 -12.30 6.82
CA CYS A 342 0.13 -12.33 5.39
C CYS A 342 0.49 -10.95 4.82
N GLN A 343 1.49 -10.88 3.93
CA GLN A 343 2.04 -9.63 3.38
C GLN A 343 2.16 -9.65 1.86
N SER A 344 2.18 -8.45 1.28
CA SER A 344 2.35 -8.26 -0.15
C SER A 344 3.81 -8.40 -0.61
N LYS A 345 4.00 -8.54 -1.93
CA LYS A 345 5.34 -8.49 -2.55
C LYS A 345 6.06 -7.18 -2.24
N ALA A 346 5.31 -6.09 -2.14
CA ALA A 346 5.80 -4.74 -1.88
C ALA A 346 5.86 -4.46 -0.36
N PHE A 347 6.30 -5.44 0.44
CA PHE A 347 6.28 -5.37 1.91
C PHE A 347 7.06 -4.19 2.52
N ASP A 348 7.94 -3.57 1.73
CA ASP A 348 8.78 -2.43 2.07
C ASP A 348 8.09 -1.08 1.85
N THR A 349 7.05 -1.04 1.02
CA THR A 349 6.34 0.17 0.59
C THR A 349 4.83 0.12 0.83
N ASP A 350 4.25 -1.07 0.95
CA ASP A 350 2.86 -1.33 1.32
C ASP A 350 2.80 -1.55 2.84
N PRO A 351 2.35 -0.55 3.63
CA PRO A 351 2.33 -0.64 5.09
C PRO A 351 1.23 -1.58 5.59
N ASP A 352 0.31 -2.00 4.72
CA ASP A 352 -0.83 -2.83 5.07
C ASP A 352 -0.48 -4.33 4.95
N CYS A 353 -0.87 -5.08 5.97
CA CYS A 353 -0.77 -6.52 6.03
C CYS A 353 -2.01 -7.09 6.72
N HIS A 354 -2.24 -8.39 6.59
CA HIS A 354 -3.33 -9.05 7.29
C HIS A 354 -2.82 -10.20 8.14
N VAL A 355 -3.43 -10.43 9.30
CA VAL A 355 -3.09 -11.56 10.16
C VAL A 355 -4.32 -12.42 10.36
N ILE A 356 -4.19 -13.70 10.02
CA ILE A 356 -5.26 -14.70 10.11
C ILE A 356 -4.84 -15.85 11.01
N THR A 357 -5.75 -16.77 11.31
CA THR A 357 -5.43 -18.00 12.01
C THR A 357 -5.59 -19.21 11.09
N ILE A 358 -4.77 -20.23 11.28
CA ILE A 358 -5.03 -21.58 10.78
C ILE A 358 -5.21 -22.53 11.96
N ALA A 359 -6.09 -23.50 11.79
CA ALA A 359 -6.35 -24.55 12.78
C ALA A 359 -6.18 -25.93 12.14
N TRP A 360 -5.69 -26.91 12.89
CA TRP A 360 -5.59 -28.28 12.43
C TRP A 360 -6.94 -28.99 12.63
N ALA A 361 -7.60 -29.31 11.53
CA ALA A 361 -8.78 -30.17 11.55
C ALA A 361 -8.32 -31.63 11.41
N GLU A 362 -8.32 -32.36 12.52
CA GLU A 362 -8.02 -33.78 12.60
C GLU A 362 -8.97 -34.62 11.74
N SER A 363 -10.26 -34.28 11.70
CA SER A 363 -11.26 -34.97 10.86
C SER A 363 -10.98 -34.85 9.36
N LEU A 364 -10.30 -33.77 8.94
CA LEU A 364 -9.90 -33.53 7.55
C LEU A 364 -8.43 -33.90 7.28
N GLY A 365 -7.64 -34.17 8.33
CA GLY A 365 -6.21 -34.43 8.23
C GLY A 365 -5.41 -33.26 7.65
N LYS A 366 -5.85 -32.01 7.86
CA LYS A 366 -5.23 -30.81 7.26
C LYS A 366 -5.45 -29.53 8.06
N TRP A 367 -4.67 -28.51 7.73
CA TRP A 367 -4.89 -27.13 8.17
C TRP A 367 -6.11 -26.51 7.48
N VAL A 368 -6.83 -25.63 8.19
CA VAL A 368 -7.96 -24.84 7.67
C VAL A 368 -7.79 -23.36 7.99
N TRP A 369 -8.16 -22.48 7.05
CA TRP A 369 -8.18 -21.02 7.20
C TRP A 369 -9.34 -20.59 8.10
N VAL A 370 -9.04 -19.83 9.15
CA VAL A 370 -10.04 -19.18 10.01
C VAL A 370 -9.59 -17.78 10.40
N ASP A 371 -10.32 -16.78 9.93
CA ASP A 371 -9.97 -15.37 10.11
C ASP A 371 -10.97 -14.66 11.04
N PRO A 372 -10.58 -14.38 12.30
CA PRO A 372 -11.47 -13.78 13.29
C PRO A 372 -11.83 -12.33 12.97
N THR A 373 -11.05 -11.63 12.15
CA THR A 373 -11.34 -10.25 11.77
C THR A 373 -12.63 -10.18 10.95
N PHE A 374 -12.80 -11.14 10.04
CA PHE A 374 -13.89 -11.14 9.07
C PHE A 374 -14.90 -12.29 9.25
N ALA A 375 -14.83 -13.04 10.35
CA ALA A 375 -15.56 -14.29 10.54
C ALA A 375 -15.45 -15.21 9.31
N ALA A 376 -14.25 -15.25 8.71
CA ALA A 376 -14.07 -15.79 7.37
C ALA A 376 -13.35 -17.14 7.39
N PHE A 377 -13.85 -18.07 6.57
CA PHE A 377 -13.18 -19.30 6.20
C PHE A 377 -13.41 -19.59 4.71
N VAL A 378 -12.47 -20.28 4.09
CA VAL A 378 -12.47 -20.51 2.64
C VAL A 378 -12.62 -21.99 2.35
N THR A 379 -13.46 -22.30 1.37
CA THR A 379 -13.71 -23.67 0.91
C THR A 379 -13.48 -23.78 -0.60
N ASP A 380 -13.30 -25.02 -1.08
CA ASP A 380 -13.50 -25.33 -2.48
C ASP A 380 -14.99 -25.42 -2.84
N GLU A 381 -15.28 -25.68 -4.12
CA GLU A 381 -16.65 -25.81 -4.63
C GLU A 381 -17.47 -26.95 -4.01
N ASN A 382 -16.81 -27.90 -3.33
CA ASN A 382 -17.45 -29.03 -2.66
C ASN A 382 -17.60 -28.80 -1.14
N GLY A 383 -17.23 -27.62 -0.65
CA GLY A 383 -17.32 -27.25 0.77
C GLY A 383 -16.15 -27.75 1.63
N LEU A 384 -15.08 -28.30 1.02
CA LEU A 384 -13.88 -28.69 1.78
C LEU A 384 -13.11 -27.43 2.19
N MET A 385 -12.87 -27.26 3.49
CA MET A 385 -12.09 -26.14 4.01
C MET A 385 -10.63 -26.20 3.55
N LEU A 386 -10.07 -25.03 3.25
CA LEU A 386 -8.74 -24.87 2.67
C LEU A 386 -7.82 -24.09 3.61
N HIS A 387 -6.52 -24.37 3.56
CA HIS A 387 -5.52 -23.50 4.17
C HIS A 387 -5.00 -22.45 3.18
N PRO A 388 -4.30 -21.38 3.63
CA PRO A 388 -3.87 -20.28 2.76
C PRO A 388 -3.00 -20.67 1.56
N GLY A 389 -2.18 -21.72 1.68
CA GLY A 389 -1.37 -22.23 0.57
C GLY A 389 -2.22 -22.81 -0.57
N GLU A 390 -3.31 -23.50 -0.23
CA GLU A 390 -4.28 -24.01 -1.19
C GLU A 390 -5.13 -22.91 -1.82
N VAL A 391 -5.50 -21.89 -1.03
CA VAL A 391 -6.21 -20.72 -1.54
C VAL A 391 -5.33 -19.96 -2.53
N ARG A 392 -4.06 -19.75 -2.18
CA ARG A 392 -3.05 -19.16 -3.07
C ARG A 392 -2.94 -19.93 -4.38
N ASP A 393 -2.77 -21.25 -4.33
CA ASP A 393 -2.66 -22.10 -5.52
C ASP A 393 -3.89 -21.99 -6.43
N ARG A 394 -5.09 -21.97 -5.84
CA ARG A 394 -6.34 -21.81 -6.58
C ARG A 394 -6.48 -20.42 -7.21
N LEU A 395 -6.08 -19.35 -6.51
CA LEU A 395 -6.05 -17.98 -7.08
C LEU A 395 -5.08 -17.89 -8.26
N GLN A 396 -3.91 -18.54 -8.18
CA GLN A 396 -2.95 -18.57 -9.28
C GLN A 396 -3.48 -19.28 -10.53
N LYS A 397 -4.30 -20.33 -10.33
CA LYS A 397 -4.80 -21.22 -11.39
C LYS A 397 -6.24 -20.92 -11.84
N ASP A 398 -6.85 -19.85 -11.34
CA ASP A 398 -8.25 -19.52 -11.59
C ASP A 398 -9.23 -20.66 -11.24
N LEU A 399 -8.92 -21.41 -10.18
CA LEU A 399 -9.78 -22.48 -9.68
C LEU A 399 -10.87 -21.93 -8.73
N PRO A 400 -12.01 -22.63 -8.60
CA PRO A 400 -13.10 -22.18 -7.74
C PRO A 400 -12.68 -21.99 -6.28
N LEU A 401 -13.18 -20.92 -5.68
CA LEU A 401 -13.04 -20.60 -4.26
C LEU A 401 -14.36 -20.06 -3.75
N VAL A 402 -14.78 -20.54 -2.59
CA VAL A 402 -16.01 -20.11 -1.92
C VAL A 402 -15.65 -19.52 -0.56
N LEU A 403 -15.98 -18.24 -0.38
CA LEU A 403 -16.00 -17.56 0.91
C LEU A 403 -17.34 -17.88 1.60
N ASN A 404 -17.34 -18.12 2.90
CA ASN A 404 -18.58 -18.33 3.65
C ASN A 404 -19.53 -17.14 3.53
N GLU A 405 -20.83 -17.42 3.45
CA GLU A 405 -21.88 -16.43 3.12
C GLU A 405 -22.02 -15.31 4.16
N ASP A 406 -21.66 -15.59 5.42
CA ASP A 406 -21.77 -14.70 6.56
C ASP A 406 -20.44 -14.00 6.92
N ALA A 407 -19.41 -14.12 6.08
CA ALA A 407 -18.16 -13.38 6.26
C ALA A 407 -18.45 -11.87 6.28
N ASN A 408 -17.97 -11.18 7.33
CA ASN A 408 -18.31 -9.79 7.56
C ASN A 408 -17.27 -9.11 8.48
N TRP A 409 -17.13 -7.80 8.41
CA TRP A 409 -16.30 -7.01 9.31
C TRP A 409 -17.10 -6.54 10.54
N ASN A 410 -16.98 -7.25 11.67
CA ASN A 410 -17.69 -7.03 12.95
C ASN A 410 -19.14 -6.52 12.82
N HIS A 411 -19.95 -7.18 12.00
CA HIS A 411 -21.34 -6.88 11.65
C HIS A 411 -21.58 -5.54 10.95
N GLN A 412 -20.53 -4.86 10.52
CA GLN A 412 -20.60 -3.55 9.84
C GLN A 412 -20.66 -3.68 8.32
N GLN A 413 -19.90 -4.63 7.74
CA GLN A 413 -19.82 -4.80 6.29
C GLN A 413 -19.62 -6.26 5.89
N THR A 414 -20.55 -6.79 5.09
CA THR A 414 -20.40 -8.12 4.47
C THR A 414 -19.21 -8.16 3.52
N GLN A 415 -18.46 -9.26 3.56
CA GLN A 415 -17.34 -9.52 2.68
C GLN A 415 -17.77 -10.36 1.48
N THR A 416 -17.13 -10.14 0.34
CA THR A 416 -17.37 -10.91 -0.89
C THR A 416 -16.11 -11.62 -1.31
N LYS A 417 -16.23 -12.70 -2.08
CA LYS A 417 -15.08 -13.38 -2.70
C LYS A 417 -14.17 -12.38 -3.45
N GLN A 418 -14.77 -11.51 -4.27
CA GLN A 418 -14.02 -10.52 -5.04
C GLN A 418 -13.30 -9.50 -4.12
N GLY A 419 -14.01 -8.93 -3.14
CA GLY A 419 -13.44 -7.94 -2.23
C GLY A 419 -12.37 -8.53 -1.31
N TYR A 420 -12.70 -9.62 -0.61
CA TYR A 420 -11.83 -10.22 0.39
C TYR A 420 -10.72 -11.08 -0.22
N LEU A 421 -11.04 -12.00 -1.14
CA LEU A 421 -10.01 -12.92 -1.68
C LEU A 421 -9.23 -12.32 -2.86
N GLU A 422 -9.91 -11.75 -3.85
CA GLU A 422 -9.27 -11.34 -5.11
C GLU A 422 -8.60 -9.97 -5.02
N ASN A 423 -9.18 -9.03 -4.25
CA ASN A 423 -8.63 -7.68 -4.11
C ASN A 423 -7.73 -7.53 -2.88
N TYR A 424 -8.17 -8.01 -1.72
CA TYR A 424 -7.44 -7.83 -0.45
C TYR A 424 -6.43 -8.95 -0.20
N MET A 425 -6.88 -10.19 0.00
CA MET A 425 -5.99 -11.30 0.36
C MET A 425 -5.06 -11.75 -0.76
N ALA A 426 -5.41 -11.55 -2.04
CA ALA A 426 -4.52 -11.89 -3.14
C ALA A 426 -3.14 -11.21 -3.00
N LYS A 427 -3.10 -9.95 -2.54
CA LYS A 427 -1.83 -9.27 -2.25
C LYS A 427 -1.13 -9.95 -1.06
N ASN A 428 -1.87 -10.19 0.02
CA ASN A 428 -1.34 -10.66 1.30
C ASN A 428 -0.93 -12.14 1.29
N LEU A 429 -1.25 -12.91 0.25
CA LEU A 429 -0.81 -14.29 0.07
C LEU A 429 0.54 -14.42 -0.66
N TYR A 430 1.27 -13.31 -0.87
CA TYR A 430 2.60 -13.37 -1.46
C TYR A 430 3.64 -13.87 -0.45
N ILE A 431 3.59 -13.37 0.79
CA ILE A 431 4.47 -13.75 1.90
C ILE A 431 3.58 -14.23 3.05
N ILE A 432 3.83 -15.43 3.57
CA ILE A 432 3.07 -15.98 4.71
C ILE A 432 4.06 -16.38 5.79
N SER A 433 4.02 -15.73 6.95
CA SER A 433 4.96 -16.01 8.04
C SER A 433 4.27 -16.44 9.33
N ALA A 434 4.97 -17.25 10.11
CA ALA A 434 4.47 -17.81 11.36
C ALA A 434 5.60 -17.91 12.39
N ASN A 435 5.22 -17.78 13.67
CA ASN A 435 6.11 -18.05 14.80
C ASN A 435 6.30 -19.57 14.98
N THR A 436 7.52 -20.03 15.25
CA THR A 436 7.80 -21.46 15.45
C THR A 436 7.21 -22.01 16.74
N ILE A 437 6.93 -21.16 17.74
CA ILE A 437 6.33 -21.57 19.01
C ILE A 437 4.94 -20.95 19.14
N GLN A 438 3.92 -21.80 19.21
CA GLN A 438 2.53 -21.41 19.36
C GLN A 438 2.10 -21.61 20.82
N GLN A 439 1.99 -20.51 21.54
CA GLN A 439 1.78 -20.47 22.99
C GLN A 439 1.10 -19.17 23.41
N SER A 440 0.71 -19.08 24.68
CA SER A 440 0.26 -17.81 25.25
C SER A 440 1.41 -16.79 25.31
N GLN A 441 1.08 -15.50 25.20
CA GLN A 441 2.06 -14.40 25.19
C GLN A 441 3.13 -14.54 24.07
N PRO A 442 2.75 -14.77 22.80
CA PRO A 442 3.71 -15.09 21.73
C PRO A 442 4.54 -13.90 21.23
N GLU A 443 4.13 -12.66 21.54
CA GLU A 443 4.83 -11.43 21.12
C GLU A 443 4.96 -10.39 22.25
N GLY A 444 4.39 -10.67 23.43
CA GLY A 444 4.45 -9.80 24.58
C GLY A 444 5.71 -9.99 25.42
N ARG A 445 5.90 -9.11 26.42
CA ARG A 445 6.91 -9.33 27.46
C ARG A 445 6.59 -10.65 28.17
N SER A 446 7.53 -11.57 28.12
CA SER A 446 7.36 -12.94 28.62
C SER A 446 8.59 -13.39 29.41
N SER A 447 8.37 -14.33 30.31
CA SER A 447 9.44 -15.00 31.09
C SER A 447 9.84 -16.36 30.50
N HIS A 448 9.26 -16.74 29.36
CA HIS A 448 9.52 -18.00 28.66
C HIS A 448 10.13 -17.75 27.28
N PRO A 449 10.80 -18.75 26.68
CA PRO A 449 11.38 -18.62 25.36
C PRO A 449 10.34 -18.22 24.30
N GLN A 450 10.75 -17.35 23.39
CA GLN A 450 9.97 -16.97 22.21
C GLN A 450 10.49 -17.71 20.98
N GLY A 451 9.58 -17.99 20.05
CA GLY A 451 9.95 -18.67 18.82
C GLY A 451 10.60 -17.73 17.80
N LYS A 452 10.99 -18.32 16.68
CA LYS A 452 11.56 -17.62 15.53
C LYS A 452 10.49 -17.49 14.45
N ILE A 453 10.70 -16.56 13.53
CA ILE A 453 9.78 -16.34 12.40
C ILE A 453 10.27 -17.15 11.19
N ILE A 454 9.44 -18.06 10.71
CA ILE A 454 9.57 -18.69 9.41
C ILE A 454 8.66 -17.95 8.43
N ALA A 455 9.16 -17.60 7.24
CA ALA A 455 8.36 -17.01 6.17
C ALA A 455 8.36 -17.92 4.95
N LEU A 456 7.17 -18.30 4.48
CA LEU A 456 6.95 -18.97 3.22
C LEU A 456 6.87 -17.92 2.10
N ILE A 457 7.82 -17.96 1.17
CA ILE A 457 7.98 -17.01 0.07
C ILE A 457 8.16 -17.71 -1.28
N PRO A 458 7.80 -17.08 -2.41
CA PRO A 458 8.09 -17.61 -3.74
C PRO A 458 9.59 -17.86 -3.95
N ALA A 459 9.94 -18.86 -4.76
CA ALA A 459 11.34 -19.21 -4.98
C ALA A 459 12.12 -18.03 -5.60
N GLY A 460 13.32 -17.76 -5.06
CA GLY A 460 14.17 -16.67 -5.51
C GLY A 460 13.75 -15.26 -5.04
N PHE A 461 12.70 -15.14 -4.23
CA PHE A 461 12.35 -13.88 -3.59
C PHE A 461 13.24 -13.63 -2.36
N ASP A 462 13.64 -12.37 -2.14
CA ASP A 462 14.40 -11.97 -0.96
C ASP A 462 13.46 -11.31 0.06
N TYR A 463 13.53 -11.77 1.31
CA TYR A 463 12.68 -11.27 2.39
C TYR A 463 13.49 -11.24 3.70
N PRO A 464 13.97 -10.05 4.11
CA PRO A 464 14.88 -9.91 5.24
C PRO A 464 14.18 -9.93 6.61
N ASN A 465 12.84 -9.86 6.65
CA ASN A 465 12.07 -9.71 7.88
C ASN A 465 11.69 -11.06 8.54
N ALA A 466 12.43 -12.13 8.25
CA ALA A 466 12.25 -13.45 8.86
C ALA A 466 13.61 -14.06 9.27
N HIS A 467 13.57 -14.94 10.27
CA HIS A 467 14.75 -15.71 10.67
C HIS A 467 15.06 -16.80 9.64
N TYR A 468 13.99 -17.40 9.08
CA TYR A 468 14.08 -18.47 8.09
C TYR A 468 13.11 -18.19 6.94
N PRO A 469 13.53 -17.44 5.90
CA PRO A 469 12.81 -17.40 4.64
C PRO A 469 12.97 -18.74 3.92
N ILE A 470 11.85 -19.42 3.66
CA ILE A 470 11.80 -20.70 2.96
C ILE A 470 10.79 -20.65 1.81
N SER A 471 10.91 -21.56 0.85
CA SER A 471 9.96 -21.70 -0.24
C SER A 471 9.16 -23.00 -0.19
N ASP A 472 9.25 -23.76 0.91
CA ASP A 472 8.72 -25.12 0.99
C ASP A 472 7.39 -25.19 1.77
N PRO A 473 6.25 -25.31 1.07
CA PRO A 473 4.95 -25.38 1.71
C PRO A 473 4.73 -26.69 2.47
N SER A 474 5.48 -27.77 2.17
CA SER A 474 5.33 -29.04 2.86
C SER A 474 5.92 -28.99 4.27
N LEU A 475 7.00 -28.21 4.46
CA LEU A 475 7.53 -27.89 5.78
C LEU A 475 6.65 -26.88 6.48
N PHE A 476 6.27 -25.80 5.78
CA PHE A 476 5.46 -24.74 6.37
C PHE A 476 4.10 -25.25 6.83
N PHE A 477 3.37 -26.02 6.02
CA PHE A 477 2.06 -26.58 6.38
C PHE A 477 2.16 -28.05 6.86
N SER A 478 3.29 -28.44 7.42
CA SER A 478 3.45 -29.76 8.05
C SER A 478 2.38 -30.02 9.13
N SER A 479 1.93 -31.27 9.23
CA SER A 479 1.02 -31.69 10.29
C SER A 479 1.66 -31.49 11.67
N PRO A 480 0.89 -31.12 12.70
CA PRO A 480 1.42 -30.99 14.06
C PRO A 480 1.95 -32.35 14.56
N THR A 481 3.16 -32.38 15.11
CA THR A 481 3.73 -33.55 15.78
C THR A 481 3.01 -33.76 17.12
N ARG A 482 2.44 -34.96 17.32
CA ARG A 482 1.76 -35.34 18.57
C ARG A 482 2.72 -35.67 19.70
#